data_AF-A0A1M6RMP5-F1
#
_entry.id   AF-A0A1M6RMP5-F1
#
_cell.length_a   1.000
_cell.length_b   1.000
_cell.length_c   1.000
_cell.angle_alpha   90.00
_cell.angle_beta   90.00
_cell.angle_gamma   90.00
#
_symmetry.space_group_name_H-M   'P 1'
#
loop_
_entity.id
_entity.type
_entity.pdbx_description
1 polymer ?
#
loop_
_entity_poly.entity_id
_entity_poly.type
_entity_poly.pdbx_seq_one_letter_code
_entity_poly.pdbx_strand_id
1 'polypeptide(L)' 'MKLALNFKNGKKRIFTTEESDQIVKGLNYMKVIQFFMGNKEIKGTLNVLGKQIPVSDIHSIEFIL' A
#
# COMPACT_ATOMS: atom_id res chain seq x y z
N MET A 1 2.38 15.04 2.50
CA MET A 1 1.99 14.01 1.52
C MET A 1 1.20 12.93 2.26
N LYS A 2 -0.04 12.67 1.84
CA LYS A 2 -0.92 11.66 2.42
C LYS A 2 -0.97 10.45 1.51
N LEU A 3 -0.91 9.26 2.08
CA LEU A 3 -1.12 8.01 1.35
C LEU A 3 -2.62 7.73 1.32
N ALA A 4 -3.11 7.19 0.19
CA ALA A 4 -4.44 6.64 0.08
C ALA A 4 -4.39 5.23 -0.51
N LEU A 5 -5.20 4.34 0.07
CA LEU A 5 -5.46 3.00 -0.47
C LEU A 5 -6.87 2.99 -1.04
N ASN A 6 -6.96 2.72 -2.34
CA ASN A 6 -8.23 2.46 -3.00
C ASN A 6 -8.42 0.96 -3.08
N PHE A 7 -9.54 0.48 -2.57
CA PHE A 7 -9.89 -0.94 -2.56
C PHE A 7 -10.77 -1.27 -3.77
N LYS A 8 -10.71 -2.51 -4.26
CA LYS A 8 -11.54 -2.98 -5.38
C LYS A 8 -13.04 -2.94 -5.09
N ASN A 9 -13.44 -2.92 -3.82
CA ASN A 9 -14.83 -2.78 -3.39
C ASN A 9 -15.32 -1.32 -3.37
N GLY A 10 -14.55 -0.37 -3.90
CA GLY A 10 -14.89 1.05 -3.93
C GLY A 10 -14.63 1.80 -2.62
N LYS A 11 -14.17 1.13 -1.56
CA LYS A 11 -13.74 1.83 -0.34
C LYS A 11 -12.43 2.57 -0.59
N LYS A 12 -12.28 3.74 0.04
CA LYS A 12 -11.04 4.51 0.06
C LYS A 12 -10.62 4.74 1.50
N ARG A 13 -9.35 4.46 1.81
CA ARG A 13 -8.74 4.81 3.10
C ARG A 13 -7.66 5.83 2.88
N ILE A 14 -7.83 7.02 3.46
CA ILE A 14 -6.85 8.10 3.42
C ILE A 14 -6.17 8.13 4.79
N PHE A 15 -4.85 8.10 4.78
CA PHE A 15 -4.04 8.14 6.00
C PHE A 15 -3.69 9.59 6.36
N THR A 16 -3.48 9.85 7.65
CA THR A 16 -2.89 11.12 8.09
C THR A 16 -1.46 11.23 7.61
N THR A 17 -0.86 12.42 7.72
CA THR A 17 0.54 12.63 7.35
C THR A 17 1.47 11.76 8.20
N GLU A 18 1.21 11.66 9.51
CA GLU A 18 2.01 10.85 10.44
C GLU A 18 1.90 9.35 10.14
N GLU A 19 0.68 8.87 9.88
CA GLU A 19 0.44 7.48 9.48
C GLU A 19 1.12 7.15 8.15
N SER A 20 1.07 8.08 7.19
CA SER A 20 1.70 7.93 5.87
C SER A 20 3.22 7.81 6.00
N ASP A 21 3.83 8.65 6.83
CA ASP A 21 5.26 8.60 7.13
C ASP A 21 5.69 7.27 7.76
N GLN A 22 4.89 6.74 8.70
CA GLN A 22 5.15 5.45 9.32
C GLN A 22 5.05 4.29 8.32
N ILE A 23 4.03 4.30 7.46
CA ILE A 23 3.84 3.29 6.42
C ILE A 23 5.02 3.30 5.45
N VAL A 24 5.41 4.47 4.94
CA VAL A 24 6.52 4.63 3.99
C VAL A 24 7.85 4.19 4.61
N LYS A 25 8.12 4.55 5.87
CA LYS A 25 9.32 4.09 6.60
C LYS A 25 9.34 2.56 6.80
N GLY A 26 8.18 1.94 6.92
CA GLY A 26 8.02 0.49 7.07
C GLY A 26 8.04 -0.30 5.76
N LEU A 27 7.98 0.38 4.60
CA LEU A 27 8.04 -0.30 3.31
C LEU A 27 9.45 -0.81 3.05
N ASN A 28 9.55 -2.10 2.78
CA ASN A 28 10.79 -2.68 2.27
C ASN A 28 10.90 -2.36 0.77
N TYR A 29 11.65 -1.31 0.43
CA TYR A 29 11.84 -0.82 -0.94
C TYR A 29 12.31 -1.91 -1.93
N MET A 30 13.09 -2.90 -1.48
CA MET A 30 13.50 -4.03 -2.32
C MET A 30 12.31 -4.90 -2.74
N LYS A 31 11.32 -5.10 -1.86
CA LYS A 31 10.07 -5.79 -2.23
C LYS A 31 9.22 -4.96 -3.20
N VAL A 32 9.25 -3.64 -3.10
CA VAL A 32 8.55 -2.73 -4.03
C VAL A 32 9.21 -2.75 -5.42
N ILE A 33 10.54 -2.79 -5.50
CA ILE A 33 11.25 -2.92 -6.76
C ILE A 33 10.99 -4.31 -7.39
N GLN A 34 11.06 -5.38 -6.60
CA GLN A 34 10.68 -6.72 -7.06
C GLN A 34 9.21 -6.78 -7.52
N PHE A 35 8.33 -5.98 -6.90
CA PHE A 35 6.94 -5.79 -7.30
C PHE A 35 6.80 -5.15 -8.69
N PHE A 36 7.62 -4.15 -9.03
CA PHE A 36 7.59 -3.53 -10.36
C PHE A 36 8.25 -4.39 -11.45
N MET A 37 9.25 -5.20 -11.07
CA MET A 37 10.00 -6.03 -12.02
C MET A 37 9.35 -7.39 -12.31
N GLY A 38 8.49 -7.90 -11.42
CA GLY A 38 7.85 -9.19 -11.55
C GLY A 38 6.45 -9.09 -12.13
N ASN A 39 6.28 -9.48 -13.39
CA ASN A 39 4.99 -9.59 -14.09
C ASN A 39 4.12 -10.76 -13.56
N LYS A 40 4.12 -11.01 -12.23
CA LYS A 40 3.44 -12.11 -11.55
C LYS A 40 2.30 -11.54 -10.72
N GLU A 41 1.14 -12.20 -10.78
CA GLU A 41 0.01 -11.92 -9.90
C GLU A 41 0.48 -11.80 -8.44
N ILE A 42 0.28 -10.62 -7.85
CA ILE A 42 0.78 -10.31 -6.52
C ILE A 42 -0.06 -11.06 -5.49
N LYS A 43 0.48 -12.16 -4.97
CA LYS A 43 -0.06 -12.88 -3.81
C LYS A 43 0.74 -12.47 -2.59
N GLY A 44 0.12 -11.73 -1.67
CA GLY A 44 0.78 -11.25 -0.45
C GLY A 44 -0.08 -10.32 0.38
N THR A 45 0.39 -10.02 1.60
CA THR A 45 -0.24 -9.05 2.51
C THR A 45 0.65 -7.82 2.68
N LEU A 46 0.04 -6.64 2.71
CA LEU A 46 0.67 -5.37 3.03
C LEU A 46 0.38 -5.05 4.49
N ASN A 47 1.42 -4.82 5.28
CA ASN A 47 1.24 -4.39 6.67
C ASN A 47 1.01 -2.88 6.70
N VAL A 48 -0.19 -2.49 7.08
CA VAL A 48 -0.61 -1.09 7.23
C VAL A 48 -0.98 -0.86 8.67
N LEU A 49 -0.11 -0.16 9.42
CA LEU A 49 -0.31 0.18 10.83
C LEU A 49 -0.66 -1.04 11.69
N GLY A 50 0.02 -2.16 11.47
CA GLY A 50 -0.21 -3.43 12.19
C GLY A 50 -1.35 -4.30 11.64
N LYS A 51 -2.09 -3.83 10.63
CA LYS A 51 -3.11 -4.63 9.94
C LYS A 51 -2.53 -5.24 8.66
N GLN A 52 -2.69 -6.54 8.49
CA GLN A 52 -2.36 -7.22 7.25
C GLN A 52 -3.52 -7.07 6.25
N ILE A 53 -3.26 -6.39 5.14
CA ILE A 53 -4.23 -6.16 4.06
C ILE A 53 -3.81 -7.00 2.85
N PRO A 54 -4.67 -7.89 2.32
CA PRO A 54 -4.36 -8.61 1.09
C PRO A 54 -4.14 -7.65 -0.07
N VAL A 55 -3.03 -7.78 -0.78
CA VAL A 55 -2.74 -6.93 -1.95
C VAL A 55 -3.76 -7.16 -3.06
N SER A 56 -4.38 -8.34 -3.11
CA SER A 56 -5.50 -8.66 -4.00
C SER A 56 -6.70 -7.72 -3.86
N ASP A 57 -6.89 -7.13 -2.68
CA ASP A 57 -8.04 -6.28 -2.36
C ASP A 57 -7.78 -4.81 -2.70
N ILE A 58 -6.52 -4.46 -2.93
CA ILE A 58 -6.07 -3.11 -3.27
C ILE A 58 -6.19 -2.95 -4.80
N HIS A 59 -6.88 -1.89 -5.21
CA HIS A 59 -6.97 -1.47 -6.60
C HIS A 59 -5.80 -0.55 -6.97
N SER A 60 -5.52 0.45 -6.14
CA SER A 60 -4.40 1.37 -6.35
C SER A 60 -3.91 1.99 -5.03
N ILE A 61 -2.66 2.47 -5.05
CA ILE A 61 -2.06 3.26 -3.98
C ILE A 61 -1.79 4.65 -4.56
N GLU A 62 -2.26 5.71 -3.89
CA GLU A 62 -2.10 7.10 -4.32
C GLU A 62 -1.32 7.88 -3.28
N PHE A 63 -0.44 8.78 -3.76
CA PHE A 63 0.17 9.82 -2.94
C PHE A 63 -0.54 11.14 -3.25
N ILE A 64 -1.23 11.69 -2.25
CA ILE A 64 -1.96 12.94 -2.33
C ILE A 64 -1.07 14.03 -1.72
N LEU A 65 -0.80 15.09 -2.48
CA LEU A 65 -0.03 16.24 -2.03
C LEU A 65 -0.83 17.07 -1.02
#